data_AF-A0AAE4RXR3-F1
#
_entry.id   AF-A0AAE4RXR3-F1
#
_cell.length_a   1.000
_cell.length_b   1.000
_cell.length_c   1.000
_cell.angle_alpha   90.00
_cell.angle_beta   90.00
_cell.angle_gamma   90.00
#
_symmetry.space_group_name_H-M   'P 1'
#
loop_
_entity.id
_entity.type
_entity.pdbx_description
1 polymer ?
#
loop_
_entity_poly.entity_id
_entity_poly.type
_entity_poly.pdbx_seq_one_letter_code
_entity_poly.pdbx_strand_id
1 'polypeptide(L)'
;MDLKQLSELGGEVNVTVRLEDLRQWHKELTAVASPPSVMPVPQHAGELYTRKQTIALLGVDSSTLWRWAKSGYLVPVEYGGQRRYRVADVQRILNGDSYAR
;
A
#
# COMPACT_ATOMS: atom_id res chain seq x y z
N MET A 1 7.04 -13.06 -39.84
CA MET A 1 6.01 -12.09 -40.21
C MET A 1 5.63 -11.34 -38.95
N ASP A 2 5.64 -10.02 -38.98
CA ASP A 2 5.49 -9.16 -37.80
C ASP A 2 4.02 -8.76 -37.60
N LEU A 3 3.51 -8.84 -36.37
CA LEU A 3 2.11 -8.52 -36.03
C LEU A 3 1.74 -7.05 -36.36
N LYS A 4 2.74 -6.15 -36.33
CA LYS A 4 2.54 -4.73 -36.67
C LYS A 4 2.12 -4.53 -38.12
N GLN A 5 2.71 -5.31 -39.03
CA GLN A 5 2.43 -5.23 -40.47
C GLN A 5 1.01 -5.70 -40.81
N LEU A 6 0.43 -6.61 -40.02
CA LEU A 6 -0.96 -7.05 -40.17
C LEU A 6 -1.97 -6.02 -39.67
N SER A 7 -1.61 -5.21 -38.67
CA SER A 7 -2.47 -4.14 -38.17
C SER A 7 -2.61 -2.96 -39.15
N GLU A 8 -1.57 -2.70 -39.95
CA GLU A 8 -1.53 -1.60 -40.93
C GLU A 8 -2.34 -1.90 -42.21
N LEU A 9 -2.67 -3.16 -42.48
CA LEU A 9 -3.42 -3.60 -43.66
C LEU A 9 -4.95 -3.46 -43.52
N GLY A 10 -5.45 -3.02 -42.37
CA GLY A 10 -6.85 -2.58 -42.20
C GLY A 10 -7.91 -3.66 -42.47
N GLY A 11 -7.59 -4.94 -42.23
CA GLY A 11 -8.52 -6.06 -42.35
C GLY A 11 -8.89 -6.67 -41.00
N GLU A 12 -9.99 -7.43 -40.97
CA GLU A 12 -10.38 -8.23 -39.81
C GLU A 12 -9.43 -9.43 -39.67
N VAL A 13 -8.60 -9.44 -38.63
CA VAL A 13 -7.59 -10.50 -38.38
C VAL A 13 -7.99 -11.30 -37.15
N ASN A 14 -8.40 -12.55 -37.38
CA ASN A 14 -8.62 -13.51 -36.30
C ASN A 14 -7.31 -14.25 -35.98
N VAL A 15 -6.73 -13.98 -34.82
CA VAL A 15 -5.51 -14.65 -34.34
C VAL A 15 -5.91 -15.71 -33.31
N THR A 16 -5.71 -16.98 -33.65
CA THR A 16 -5.89 -18.08 -32.68
C THR A 16 -4.59 -18.27 -31.91
N VAL A 17 -4.60 -17.87 -30.63
CA VAL A 17 -3.49 -18.09 -29.70
C VAL A 17 -3.78 -19.27 -28.78
N ARG A 18 -2.73 -19.99 -28.37
CA ARG A 18 -2.87 -21.03 -27.35
C ARG A 18 -2.81 -20.40 -25.95
N LEU A 19 -3.46 -21.04 -24.98
CA LEU A 19 -3.47 -20.58 -23.60
C LEU A 19 -2.05 -20.52 -22.99
N GLU A 20 -1.18 -21.42 -23.42
CA GLU A 20 0.24 -21.47 -23.03
C GLU A 20 1.00 -20.20 -23.46
N ASP A 21 0.79 -19.75 -24.69
CA ASP A 21 1.45 -18.56 -25.24
C ASP A 21 1.01 -17.29 -24.48
N LEU A 22 -0.27 -17.18 -24.15
CA LEU A 22 -0.80 -16.05 -23.37
C LEU A 22 -0.22 -16.02 -21.95
N ARG A 23 -0.03 -17.19 -21.33
CA ARG A 23 0.59 -17.31 -20.00
C ARG A 23 2.06 -16.95 -20.02
N GLN A 24 2.79 -17.35 -21.05
CA GLN A 24 4.20 -17.01 -21.20
C GLN A 24 4.37 -15.50 -21.40
N TRP A 25 3.58 -14.91 -22.29
CA TRP A 25 3.56 -13.47 -22.50
C TRP A 25 3.24 -12.70 -21.20
N HIS A 26 2.27 -13.16 -20.41
CA HIS A 26 1.96 -12.55 -19.11
C HIS A 26 3.15 -12.56 -18.15
N LYS A 27 3.88 -13.67 -18.06
CA LYS A 27 5.07 -13.78 -17.19
C LYS A 27 6.19 -12.86 -17.64
N GLU A 28 6.44 -12.79 -18.95
CA GLU A 28 7.45 -11.91 -19.52
C GLU A 28 7.10 -10.43 -19.30
N LEU A 29 5.82 -10.05 -19.48
CA LEU A 29 5.35 -8.70 -19.25
C LEU A 29 5.45 -8.29 -17.77
N THR A 30 5.17 -9.24 -16.86
CA THR A 30 5.27 -9.04 -15.40
C THR A 30 6.72 -9.08 -14.89
N ALA A 31 7.65 -9.68 -15.64
CA ALA A 31 9.07 -9.68 -15.32
C ALA A 31 9.76 -8.38 -15.76
N VAL A 32 9.32 -7.80 -16.87
CA VAL A 32 9.85 -6.52 -17.41
C VAL A 32 9.20 -5.32 -16.72
N ALA A 33 7.91 -5.41 -16.39
CA ALA A 33 7.31 -4.57 -15.37
C ALA A 33 7.83 -5.03 -14.01
N SER A 34 9.07 -4.64 -13.67
CA SER A 34 9.59 -4.70 -12.30
C SER A 34 8.40 -4.46 -11.37
N PRO A 35 8.09 -5.36 -10.42
CA PRO A 35 6.99 -5.10 -9.51
C PRO A 35 7.26 -3.69 -8.98
N PRO A 36 6.30 -2.74 -9.06
CA PRO A 36 6.48 -1.51 -8.33
C PRO A 36 6.88 -2.00 -6.95
N SER A 37 8.07 -1.60 -6.50
CA SER A 37 8.55 -1.90 -5.15
C SER A 37 7.31 -1.82 -4.31
N VAL A 38 6.88 -2.97 -3.80
CA VAL A 38 5.67 -3.06 -3.01
C VAL A 38 6.08 -2.33 -1.76
N MET A 39 6.04 -1.00 -1.81
CA MET A 39 5.63 -0.22 -0.67
C MET A 39 4.36 -0.95 -0.28
N PRO A 40 4.36 -1.67 0.85
CA PRO A 40 3.17 -2.36 1.25
C PRO A 40 2.13 -1.25 1.34
N VAL A 41 1.17 -1.25 0.41
CA VAL A 41 -0.07 -0.51 0.62
C VAL A 41 -0.51 -1.03 1.97
N PRO A 42 -0.47 -0.23 3.05
CA PRO A 42 -0.75 -0.77 4.36
C PRO A 42 -2.17 -1.27 4.26
N GLN A 43 -2.34 -2.59 4.30
CA GLN A 43 -3.62 -3.28 4.22
C GLN A 43 -4.56 -2.84 5.36
N HIS A 44 -4.01 -2.03 6.27
CA HIS A 44 -4.60 -1.40 7.43
C HIS A 44 -5.03 0.06 7.23
N ALA A 45 -5.15 0.58 6.01
CA ALA A 45 -5.51 1.99 5.77
C ALA A 45 -6.86 2.41 6.44
N GLY A 46 -7.74 1.45 6.72
CA GLY A 46 -8.97 1.64 7.50
C GLY A 46 -8.93 1.10 8.93
N GLU A 47 -7.87 0.41 9.33
CA GLU A 47 -7.76 -0.16 10.67
C GLU A 47 -7.22 0.85 11.68
N LEU A 48 -7.83 0.82 12.85
CA LEU A 48 -7.64 1.81 13.90
C LEU A 48 -7.25 1.09 15.20
N TYR A 49 -6.09 1.43 15.73
CA TYR A 49 -5.67 1.00 17.06
C TYR A 49 -6.37 1.80 18.14
N THR A 50 -6.79 1.10 19.19
CA THR A 50 -7.23 1.75 20.44
C THR A 50 -6.04 2.37 21.16
N ARG A 51 -6.30 3.35 22.03
CA ARG A 51 -5.26 3.96 22.88
C ARG A 51 -4.42 2.92 23.64
N LYS A 52 -5.06 1.87 24.18
CA LYS A 52 -4.36 0.81 24.92
C LYS A 52 -3.40 0.02 24.02
N GLN A 53 -3.83 -0.31 22.79
CA GLN A 53 -2.99 -0.99 21.82
C GLN A 53 -1.81 -0.12 21.40
N THR A 54 -2.03 1.17 21.11
CA THR A 54 -0.96 2.09 20.72
C THR A 54 0.10 2.24 21.82
N ILE A 55 -0.31 2.34 23.09
CA ILE A 55 0.58 2.37 24.25
C ILE A 55 1.42 1.09 24.33
N ALA A 56 0.78 -0.08 24.19
CA ALA A 56 1.46 -1.36 24.26
C ALA A 56 2.45 -1.56 23.09
N LEU A 57 2.08 -1.15 21.88
CA LEU A 57 2.91 -1.30 20.68
C LEU A 57 4.12 -0.37 20.69
N LEU A 58 3.94 0.89 21.11
CA LEU A 58 5.00 1.90 21.09
C LEU A 58 5.80 1.96 22.39
N GLY A 59 5.37 1.26 23.45
CA GLY A 59 6.03 1.28 24.76
C GLY A 59 6.01 2.64 25.45
N VAL A 60 5.02 3.49 25.13
CA VAL A 60 4.92 4.86 25.65
C VAL A 60 3.75 5.02 26.61
N ASP A 61 3.82 6.01 27.49
CA ASP A 61 2.74 6.28 28.43
C ASP A 61 1.59 7.11 27.81
N SER A 62 0.47 7.17 28.52
CA SER A 62 -0.73 7.91 28.13
C SER A 62 -0.52 9.40 27.92
N SER A 63 0.42 10.01 28.67
CA SER A 63 0.77 11.42 28.61
C SER A 63 1.62 11.72 27.38
N THR A 64 2.51 10.81 27.00
CA THR A 64 3.28 10.90 25.74
C THR A 64 2.35 10.93 24.53
N LEU A 65 1.34 10.04 24.46
CA LEU A 65 0.35 10.09 23.39
C LEU A 65 -0.44 11.41 23.35
N TRP A 66 -0.72 12.02 24.51
CA TRP A 66 -1.38 13.32 24.57
C TRP A 66 -0.48 14.44 24.04
N ARG A 67 0.80 14.44 24.42
CA ARG A 67 1.80 15.38 23.90
C ARG A 67 1.95 15.25 22.38
N TRP A 68 2.01 14.02 21.87
CA TRP A 68 2.09 13.77 20.43
C TRP A 68 0.86 14.27 19.69
N ALA A 69 -0.34 14.02 20.22
CA ALA A 69 -1.57 14.57 19.67
C ALA A 69 -1.56 16.10 19.62
N LYS A 70 -1.03 16.77 20.66
CA LYS A 70 -0.89 18.23 20.71
C LYS A 70 0.16 18.75 19.70
N SER A 71 1.25 18.02 19.52
CA SER A 71 2.35 18.38 18.60
C SER A 71 2.07 18.05 17.12
N GLY A 72 1.05 17.23 16.84
CA GLY A 72 0.77 16.70 15.51
C GLY A 72 1.60 15.46 15.11
N TYR A 73 2.50 14.97 15.97
CA TYR A 73 3.35 13.80 15.67
C TYR A 73 2.57 12.50 15.45
N LEU A 74 1.56 12.24 16.29
CA LEU A 74 0.63 11.13 16.13
C LEU A 74 -0.77 11.62 16.47
N VAL A 75 -1.58 11.81 15.43
CA VAL A 75 -2.90 12.44 15.55
C VAL A 75 -3.98 11.36 15.73
N PRO A 76 -4.78 11.43 16.80
CA PRO A 76 -5.91 10.53 16.98
C PRO A 76 -7.09 10.91 16.07
N VAL A 77 -7.81 9.91 15.61
CA VAL A 77 -9.09 10.02 14.90
C VAL A 77 -10.22 9.70 15.88
N GLU A 78 -11.30 10.48 15.85
CA GLU A 78 -12.50 10.16 16.60
C GLU A 78 -13.34 9.12 15.86
N TYR A 79 -13.57 7.97 16.50
CA TYR A 79 -14.37 6.88 15.95
C TYR A 79 -15.33 6.37 17.02
N GLY A 80 -16.62 6.64 16.85
CA GLY A 80 -17.66 6.27 17.82
C GLY A 80 -17.46 6.88 19.21
N GLY A 81 -16.99 8.14 19.28
CA GLY A 81 -16.71 8.83 20.55
C GLY A 81 -15.43 8.38 21.27
N GLN A 82 -14.65 7.48 20.67
CA GLN A 82 -13.35 7.04 21.20
C GLN A 82 -12.20 7.54 20.32
N ARG A 83 -11.10 7.94 20.96
CA ARG A 83 -9.86 8.30 20.27
C ARG A 83 -9.14 7.03 19.82
N ARG A 84 -8.90 6.92 18.52
CA ARG A 84 -8.14 5.82 17.91
C ARG A 84 -7.00 6.35 17.05
N TYR A 85 -6.05 5.49 16.70
CA TYR A 85 -4.87 5.84 15.94
C TYR A 85 -4.78 4.99 14.68
N ARG A 86 -4.45 5.60 13.54
CA ARG A 86 -4.29 4.86 12.29
C ARG A 86 -3.14 3.88 12.43
N VAL A 87 -3.37 2.64 12.02
CA VAL A 87 -2.33 1.60 12.05
C VAL A 87 -1.11 2.05 11.25
N ALA A 88 -1.31 2.67 10.09
CA ALA A 88 -0.23 3.16 9.24
C ALA A 88 0.70 4.16 9.98
N ASP A 89 0.13 5.12 10.73
CA ASP A 89 0.92 6.10 11.46
C ASP A 89 1.70 5.46 12.62
N VAL A 90 1.07 4.53 13.35
CA VAL A 90 1.72 3.80 14.46
C VAL A 90 2.84 2.90 13.94
N GLN A 91 2.61 2.19 12.84
CA GLN A 91 3.61 1.34 12.19
C GLN A 91 4.78 2.15 11.63
N ARG A 92 4.52 3.33 11.06
CA ARG A 92 5.58 4.24 10.61
C ARG A 92 6.53 4.62 11.76
N ILE A 93 5.97 4.94 12.92
CA ILE A 93 6.77 5.24 14.13
C ILE A 93 7.57 4.02 14.58
N LEU A 94 6.96 2.83 14.55
CA LEU A 94 7.62 1.57 14.92
C LEU A 94 8.80 1.24 14.00
N ASN A 95 8.64 1.52 12.70
CA ASN A 95 9.65 1.26 11.67
C ASN A 95 10.78 2.30 11.65
N GLY A 96 10.73 3.31 12.52
CA GLY A 96 11.78 4.33 12.62
C GLY A 96 11.72 5.43 11.56
N ASP A 97 10.67 5.46 10.72
CA ASP A 97 10.38 6.56 9.81
C ASP A 97 9.89 7.77 10.61
N SER A 98 10.86 8.46 11.19
CA SER A 98 10.68 9.71 11.89
C SER A 98 10.15 10.74 10.89
N TYR A 99 9.11 11.50 11.28
CA TYR A 99 8.65 12.66 10.53
C TYR A 99 9.84 13.63 10.38
N ALA A 100 10.54 13.57 9.25
CA ALA A 100 11.53 14.57 8.88
C ALA A 100 10.75 15.89 8.74
N ARG A 101 11.13 16.86 9.56
CA ARG A 101 10.60 18.22 9.53
C ARG A 101 10.97 18.92 8.23
#